data_AF-A0A430RGF7-F1
#
_entry.id   AF-A0A430RGF7-F1
#
_cell.length_a   1.000
_cell.length_b   1.000
_cell.length_c   1.000
_cell.angle_alpha   90.00
_cell.angle_beta   90.00
_cell.angle_gamma   90.00
#
_symmetry.space_group_name_H-M   'P 1'
#
loop_
_entity.id
_entity.type
_entity.pdbx_description
1 polymer ?
#
loop_
_entity_poly.entity_id
_entity_poly.type
_entity_poly.pdbx_seq_one_letter_code
_entity_poly.pdbx_strand_id
1 'polypeptide(L)' 'MRKILVSNDDGIYSPGLWALAEAASRFGEVVVSAPDAEQSGAGHGISIAHPLRAYP' A
#
# COMPACT_ATOMS: atom_id res chain seq x y z
N MET A 1 -6.28 -20.56 -1.36
CA MET A 1 -5.84 -19.48 -0.46
C MET A 1 -6.29 -18.14 -1.02
N ARG A 2 -6.74 -17.20 -0.20
CA ARG A 2 -7.07 -15.84 -0.64
C ARG A 2 -5.79 -15.02 -0.74
N LYS A 3 -5.69 -14.14 -1.74
CA LYS A 3 -4.63 -13.12 -1.85
C LYS A 3 -5.22 -11.77 -1.46
N ILE A 4 -4.54 -11.04 -0.61
CA ILE A 4 -4.99 -9.77 -0.03
C ILE A 4 -3.94 -8.70 -0.33
N LEU A 5 -4.33 -7.65 -1.03
CA LEU A 5 -3.49 -6.45 -1.21
C LEU A 5 -3.83 -5.46 -0.09
N VAL A 6 -2.81 -5.02 0.63
CA VAL A 6 -2.91 -3.98 1.66
C VAL A 6 -2.12 -2.76 1.18
N SER A 7 -2.79 -1.60 1.19
CA SER A 7 -2.28 -0.34 0.67
C SER A 7 -2.88 0.82 1.46
N ASN A 8 -2.25 2.00 1.39
CA ASN A 8 -2.70 3.25 2.00
C ASN A 8 -2.13 4.45 1.23
N ASP A 9 -2.53 5.65 1.63
CA ASP A 9 -2.00 6.94 1.19
C ASP A 9 -0.96 7.54 2.15
N ASP A 10 -0.94 7.18 3.44
CA ASP A 10 0.11 7.67 4.36
C ASP A 10 1.54 7.17 4.02
N GLY A 11 1.65 6.12 3.20
CA GLY A 11 2.90 5.54 2.74
C GLY A 11 3.36 4.28 3.50
N ILE A 12 4.41 3.66 2.96
CA ILE A 12 4.94 2.34 3.36
C ILE A 12 5.47 2.30 4.81
N TYR A 13 5.82 3.46 5.38
CA TYR A 13 6.32 3.58 6.74
C TYR A 13 5.20 3.81 7.77
N SER A 14 3.93 3.86 7.35
CA SER A 14 2.80 4.07 8.26
C SER A 14 2.62 2.88 9.20
N PRO A 15 2.55 3.11 10.52
CA PRO A 15 2.31 2.03 11.49
C PRO A 15 0.92 1.39 11.30
N GLY A 16 -0.07 2.16 10.83
CA GLY A 16 -1.42 1.66 10.57
C GLY A 16 -1.47 0.64 9.43
N LEU A 17 -0.68 0.86 8.38
CA LEU A 17 -0.55 -0.07 7.25
C LEU A 17 -0.07 -1.45 7.72
N TRP A 18 0.99 -1.49 8.54
CA TRP A 18 1.56 -2.73 9.03
C TRP A 18 0.67 -3.44 10.04
N ALA A 19 -0.01 -2.69 10.92
CA ALA A 19 -1.01 -3.27 11.82
C ALA A 19 -2.17 -3.95 11.05
N LEU A 20 -2.63 -3.32 9.96
CA LEU A 20 -3.65 -3.92 9.10
C LEU A 20 -3.12 -5.16 8.35
N ALA A 21 -1.90 -5.09 7.81
CA ALA A 21 -1.27 -6.21 7.11
C ALA A 21 -1.12 -7.42 8.03
N GLU A 22 -0.69 -7.21 9.28
CA GLU A 22 -0.61 -8.26 10.30
C GLU A 22 -1.97 -8.89 10.58
N ALA A 23 -3.01 -8.08 10.81
CA ALA A 23 -4.36 -8.57 11.04
C ALA A 23 -4.92 -9.35 9.83
N ALA A 24 -4.67 -8.85 8.61
CA ALA A 24 -5.12 -9.44 7.36
C ALA A 24 -4.46 -10.80 7.06
N SER A 25 -3.21 -11.01 7.52
CA SER A 25 -2.45 -12.25 7.31
C SER A 25 -3.15 -13.50 7.84
N ARG A 26 -4.04 -13.33 8.83
CA ARG A 26 -4.88 -14.39 9.40
C ARG A 26 -5.94 -14.92 8.42
N PHE A 27 -6.20 -14.20 7.32
CA PHE A 27 -7.28 -14.50 6.37
C PHE A 27 -6.78 -14.84 4.96
N GLY A 28 -5.48 -14.72 4.68
CA GLY A 28 -4.90 -15.00 3.37
C GLY A 28 -3.43 -14.61 3.23
N GLU A 29 -2.88 -14.85 2.05
CA GLU A 29 -1.56 -14.38 1.63
C GLU A 29 -1.61 -12.86 1.43
N VAL A 30 -0.82 -12.11 2.20
CA VAL A 30 -0.80 -10.64 2.15
C VAL A 30 0.33 -10.14 1.28
N VAL A 31 0.03 -9.18 0.41
CA VAL A 31 0.99 -8.36 -0.33
C VAL A 31 0.78 -6.91 0.10
N VAL A 32 1.85 -6.22 0.49
CA VAL A 32 1.81 -4.79 0.82
C VAL A 32 2.38 -4.01 -0.37
N SER A 33 1.68 -2.98 -0.81
CA SER A 33 2.17 -2.02 -1.81
C SER A 33 1.64 -0.65 -1.45
N ALA A 34 2.53 0.30 -1.17
CA ALA A 34 2.17 1.65 -0.76
C ALA A 34 3.19 2.67 -1.31
N PRO A 35 2.83 3.96 -1.39
CA PRO A 35 3.78 5.03 -1.70
C PRO A 35 4.98 5.05 -0.75
N ASP A 36 6.12 5.55 -1.20
CA ASP A 36 7.32 5.75 -0.38
C ASP A 36 7.23 6.97 0.55
N ALA A 37 6.24 7.85 0.32
CA ALA A 37 5.92 9.02 1.13
C ALA A 37 4.40 9.28 1.15
N GLU A 38 3.94 10.11 2.10
CA GLU A 38 2.53 10.49 2.23
C GLU A 38 1.95 11.09 0.93
N GLN A 39 0.74 10.67 0.56
CA GLN A 39 -0.04 11.09 -0.61
C GLN A 39 -1.44 11.64 -0.22
N SER A 40 -1.58 12.15 1.00
CA SER A 40 -2.81 12.74 1.50
C SER A 40 -3.39 13.79 0.55
N GLY A 41 -4.66 13.63 0.19
CA GLY A 41 -5.37 14.56 -0.71
C GLY A 41 -5.16 14.32 -2.20
N ALA A 42 -4.47 13.26 -2.62
CA ALA A 42 -4.29 12.92 -4.04
C ALA A 42 -5.60 12.48 -4.75
N GLY A 43 -6.61 12.06 -3.99
CA GLY A 43 -7.88 11.57 -4.55
C GLY A 43 -7.68 10.35 -5.45
N HIS A 44 -8.32 10.35 -6.62
CA HIS A 44 -8.15 9.30 -7.64
C HIS A 44 -7.06 9.66 -8.68
N GLY A 45 -6.07 10.46 -8.29
CA GLY A 45 -4.97 10.85 -9.17
C GLY A 45 -4.16 9.65 -9.64
N ILE A 46 -3.75 9.66 -10.91
CA ILE A 46 -2.87 8.64 -11.50
C ILE A 46 -1.65 9.31 -12.14
N SER A 47 -0.50 8.65 -12.08
CA SER A 47 0.71 9.10 -12.75
C SER A 47 0.64 8.79 -14.25
N ILE A 48 0.61 9.83 -15.09
CA ILE A 48 0.55 9.71 -16.57
C ILE A 48 1.85 10.17 -17.24
N ALA A 49 2.48 11.21 -16.69
CA ALA A 49 3.62 11.87 -17.33
C ALA A 49 4.94 11.07 -17.22
N HIS A 50 5.09 10.28 -16.16
CA HIS A 50 6.34 9.58 -15.84
C HIS A 50 6.08 8.14 -15.42
N PRO A 51 7.01 7.21 -15.72
CA PRO A 51 6.89 5.83 -15.29
C PRO A 51 7.04 5.71 -13.77
N LEU A 52 6.32 4.76 -13.20
CA LEU A 52 6.46 4.38 -11.80
C LEU A 52 7.63 3.41 -11.61
N ARG A 53 8.39 3.59 -10.53
CA ARG A 53 9.37 2.63 -10.04
C ARG A 53 8.86 2.07 -8.71
N ALA A 54 8.99 0.77 -8.53
CA ALA A 54 8.67 0.09 -7.29
C ALA A 54 9.91 -0.62 -6.77
N TYR A 55 10.04 -0.67 -5.44
CA TYR A 55 11.13 -1.35 -4.74
C TYR A 55 10.55 -2.46 -3.87
N PRO A 56 11.20 -3.63 -3.81
CA PRO A 56 10.80 -4.73 -2.93
C PRO A 56 11.15 -4.47 -1.47
#